data_AF-A0AAV0VMB7-F1
#
_entry.id   AF-A0AAV0VMB7-F1
#
_cell.length_a   1.000
_cell.length_b   1.000
_cell.length_c   1.000
_cell.angle_alpha   90.00
_cell.angle_beta   90.00
_cell.angle_gamma   90.00
#
_symmetry.space_group_name_H-M   'P 1'
#
loop_
_entity.id
_entity.type
_entity.pdbx_description
1 polymer ?
#
loop_
_entity_poly.entity_id
_entity_poly.type
_entity_poly.pdbx_seq_one_letter_code
_entity_poly.pdbx_strand_id
1 'polypeptide(L)'
;MEYKQFLEKRLVVDAFCCDCPAKSYVLFIKGHAGYSSCTRCQVEGERVNNTTCFLGTNFLKRTHIDFINRSDEDHHVTDTISILTEVPEIDMVNNFSLDYMHLVCLGVMKKMLLLWLGMFKKSSVMFRLPSKDINKISNHLLS
;
A
#
# COMPACT_ATOMS: atom_id res chain seq x y z
N MET A 1 7.72 55.55 4.19
CA MET A 1 8.37 54.24 4.42
C MET A 1 7.26 53.20 4.39
N GLU A 2 7.04 52.57 3.25
CA GLU A 2 6.09 51.46 3.12
C GLU A 2 6.72 50.19 3.70
N TYR A 3 6.14 49.69 4.80
CA TYR A 3 6.47 48.39 5.35
C TYR A 3 5.92 47.32 4.39
N LYS A 4 6.81 46.67 3.63
CA LYS A 4 6.45 45.44 2.91
C LYS A 4 6.16 44.35 3.94
N GLN A 5 4.88 44.10 4.18
CA GLN A 5 4.42 42.94 4.92
C GLN A 5 4.74 41.70 4.08
N PHE A 6 5.81 40.99 4.45
CA PHE A 6 6.14 39.72 3.82
C PHE A 6 5.04 38.71 4.17
N LEU A 7 4.26 38.31 3.17
CA LEU A 7 3.35 37.17 3.27
C LEU A 7 4.20 35.90 3.36
N GLU A 8 4.29 35.32 4.56
CA GLU A 8 4.85 33.98 4.72
C GLU A 8 3.92 32.97 4.07
N LYS A 9 4.39 32.32 3.00
CA LYS A 9 3.70 31.19 2.38
C LYS A 9 4.19 29.90 3.02
N ARG A 10 3.28 29.16 3.64
CA ARG A 10 3.56 27.85 4.20
C ARG A 10 3.45 26.79 3.10
N LEU A 11 4.56 26.09 2.84
CA LEU A 11 4.58 24.91 1.96
C LEU A 11 4.44 23.66 2.83
N VAL A 12 3.47 22.80 2.51
CA VAL A 12 3.25 21.53 3.21
C VAL A 12 3.23 20.41 2.18
N VAL A 13 3.91 19.30 2.47
CA VAL A 13 3.83 18.09 1.66
C VAL A 13 2.56 17.33 2.03
N ASP A 14 1.64 17.21 1.09
CA ASP A 14 0.35 16.53 1.33
C ASP A 14 0.52 14.99 1.36
N ALA A 15 1.18 14.43 0.34
CA ALA A 15 1.39 12.98 0.27
C ALA A 15 2.60 12.58 -0.58
N PHE A 16 3.15 11.42 -0.25
CA PHE A 16 4.06 10.64 -1.07
C PHE A 16 3.28 9.52 -1.74
N CYS A 17 3.37 9.46 -3.07
CA CYS A 17 2.79 8.42 -3.90
C CYS A 17 3.91 7.58 -4.50
N CYS A 18 4.09 6.38 -3.98
CA CYS A 18 5.10 5.45 -4.46
C CYS A 18 4.60 4.00 -4.33
N ASP A 19 5.13 3.14 -5.20
CA ASP A 19 4.84 1.72 -5.15
C ASP A 19 5.42 1.09 -3.87
N CYS A 20 5.04 -0.16 -3.59
CA CYS A 20 5.44 -0.77 -2.33
C CYS A 20 6.97 -0.95 -2.18
N PRO A 21 7.73 -1.35 -3.22
CA PRO A 21 9.19 -1.38 -3.17
C PRO A 21 9.83 -0.01 -2.86
N ALA A 22 9.48 1.06 -3.60
CA ALA A 22 10.05 2.38 -3.35
C ALA A 22 9.67 2.91 -1.97
N LYS A 23 8.43 2.67 -1.52
CA LYS A 23 8.00 3.00 -0.16
C LYS A 23 8.86 2.31 0.90
N SER A 24 9.06 1.00 0.77
CA SER A 24 9.87 0.24 1.72
C SER A 24 11.32 0.71 1.77
N TYR A 25 11.86 1.11 0.62
CA TYR A 25 13.21 1.64 0.51
C TYR A 25 13.34 3.00 1.20
N VAL A 26 12.46 3.96 0.90
CA VAL A 26 12.49 5.31 1.48
C VAL A 26 12.27 5.30 2.99
N LEU A 27 11.42 4.39 3.48
CA LEU A 27 11.04 4.30 4.90
C LEU A 27 11.93 3.36 5.73
N PHE A 28 12.82 2.59 5.09
CA PHE A 28 13.60 1.52 5.74
C PHE A 28 12.75 0.47 6.48
N ILE A 29 11.65 0.04 5.85
CA ILE A 29 10.71 -0.95 6.41
C ILE A 29 10.69 -2.25 5.61
N LYS A 30 10.16 -3.34 6.20
CA LYS A 30 9.99 -4.63 5.51
C LYS A 30 9.15 -4.44 4.24
N GLY A 31 9.68 -4.94 3.13
CA GLY A 31 9.01 -4.89 1.83
C GLY A 31 7.75 -5.77 1.75
N HIS A 32 6.95 -5.58 0.69
CA HIS A 32 5.62 -6.17 0.48
C HIS A 32 5.46 -7.70 0.68
N ALA A 33 6.55 -8.46 0.66
CA ALA A 33 6.53 -9.92 0.87
C ALA A 33 6.76 -10.33 2.33
N GLY A 34 7.19 -9.41 3.20
CA GLY A 34 7.52 -9.69 4.59
C GLY A 34 6.30 -9.88 5.49
N TYR A 35 6.48 -10.62 6.58
CA TYR A 35 5.41 -10.90 7.55
C TYR A 35 4.94 -9.66 8.31
N SER A 36 5.82 -8.75 8.74
CA SER A 36 5.44 -7.46 9.36
C SER A 36 5.57 -6.31 8.36
N SER A 37 5.01 -6.45 7.14
CA SER A 37 5.17 -5.47 6.05
C SER A 37 3.98 -4.52 5.84
N CYS A 38 2.86 -4.71 6.56
CA CYS A 38 1.76 -3.76 6.50
C CYS A 38 2.26 -2.35 6.88
N THR A 39 1.85 -1.31 6.19
CA THR A 39 2.30 0.07 6.50
C THR A 39 1.35 0.81 7.43
N ARG A 40 0.17 0.25 7.71
CA ARG A 40 -0.90 0.93 8.45
C ARG A 40 -1.25 0.28 9.78
N CYS A 41 -1.03 -1.03 9.95
CA CYS A 41 -1.45 -1.77 11.12
C CYS A 41 -0.40 -2.78 11.56
N GLN A 42 -0.20 -2.95 12.87
CA GLN A 42 0.65 -3.98 13.48
C GLN A 42 0.01 -5.36 13.36
N VAL A 43 -0.04 -5.86 12.13
CA VAL A 43 -0.49 -7.21 11.79
C VAL A 43 0.70 -8.02 11.32
N GLU A 44 0.82 -9.22 11.86
CA GLU A 44 1.71 -10.24 11.35
C GLU A 44 1.00 -11.03 10.24
N GLY A 45 1.67 -11.16 9.10
CA GLY A 45 1.20 -11.94 7.98
C GLY A 45 1.55 -13.43 8.14
N GLU A 46 0.73 -14.28 7.54
CA GLU A 46 0.94 -15.72 7.49
C GLU A 46 1.27 -16.17 6.06
N ARG A 47 2.09 -17.22 5.92
CA ARG A 47 2.45 -17.79 4.61
C ARG A 47 1.38 -18.79 4.16
N VAL A 48 0.53 -18.41 3.21
CA VAL A 48 -0.49 -19.28 2.61
C VAL A 48 -0.19 -19.48 1.13
N ASN A 49 0.03 -20.72 0.70
CA ASN A 49 0.28 -21.08 -0.71
C ASN A 49 1.34 -20.18 -1.39
N ASN A 50 2.51 -20.04 -0.76
CA ASN A 50 3.58 -19.16 -1.24
C ASN A 50 3.19 -17.68 -1.42
N THR A 51 2.15 -17.22 -0.71
CA THR A 51 1.75 -15.81 -0.62
C THR A 51 1.70 -15.40 0.85
N THR A 52 2.14 -14.20 1.18
CA THR A 52 1.96 -13.64 2.54
C THR A 52 0.57 -13.01 2.62
N CYS A 53 -0.24 -13.44 3.59
CA CYS A 53 -1.62 -13.02 3.78
C CYS A 53 -1.80 -12.42 5.18
N PHE A 54 -2.49 -11.29 5.26
CA PHE A 54 -2.84 -10.64 6.53
C PHE A 54 -4.30 -10.96 6.87
N LEU A 55 -4.51 -11.98 7.71
CA LEU A 55 -5.85 -12.57 7.93
C LEU A 55 -6.56 -12.09 9.19
N GLY A 56 -5.83 -11.58 10.18
CA GLY A 56 -6.46 -11.09 11.39
C GLY A 56 -7.33 -9.85 11.13
N THR A 57 -8.12 -9.48 12.13
CA THR A 57 -9.09 -8.38 12.03
C THR A 57 -8.94 -7.33 13.13
N ASN A 58 -8.29 -7.66 14.24
CA ASN A 58 -8.11 -6.78 15.40
C ASN A 58 -6.63 -6.46 15.62
N PHE A 59 -6.22 -5.27 15.21
CA PHE A 59 -4.83 -4.82 15.33
C PHE A 59 -4.74 -3.35 15.70
N LEU A 60 -3.59 -2.98 16.24
CA LEU A 60 -3.24 -1.59 16.47
C LEU A 60 -2.86 -0.93 15.13
N LYS A 61 -3.28 0.33 14.97
CA LYS A 61 -2.82 1.17 13.86
C LYS A 61 -1.42 1.66 14.17
N ARG A 62 -0.53 1.67 13.17
CA ARG A 62 0.76 2.33 13.31
C ARG A 62 0.55 3.84 13.41
N THR A 63 1.32 4.48 14.27
CA THR A 63 1.32 5.93 14.44
C THR A 63 2.68 6.50 14.06
N HIS A 64 2.72 7.80 13.78
CA HIS A 64 3.96 8.51 13.53
C HIS A 64 4.96 8.39 14.69
N ILE A 65 4.47 8.52 15.93
CA ILE A 65 5.32 8.45 17.13
C ILE A 65 5.91 7.05 17.32
N ASP A 66 5.12 6.00 17.11
CA ASP A 66 5.59 4.62 17.21
C ASP A 66 6.63 4.32 16.13
N PHE A 67 6.44 4.87 14.92
CA PHE A 67 7.39 4.75 13.82
C PHE A 67 8.72 5.44 14.13
N ILE A 68 8.70 6.65 14.70
CA ILE A 68 9.92 7.37 15.10
C ILE A 68 10.65 6.62 16.22
N ASN A 69 9.89 6.15 17.21
CA ASN A 69 10.43 5.39 18.33
C ASN A 69 10.84 3.97 17.95
N ARG A 70 10.51 3.52 16.73
CA ARG A 70 10.79 2.18 16.21
C ARG A 70 10.31 1.07 17.16
N SER A 71 9.12 1.24 17.72
CA SER A 71 8.56 0.30 18.69
C SER A 71 8.25 -1.09 18.13
N ASP A 72 8.23 -1.23 16.80
CA ASP A 72 7.96 -2.46 16.06
C ASP A 72 9.24 -2.91 15.33
N GLU A 73 10.13 -3.59 16.05
CA GLU A 73 11.43 -4.05 15.55
C GLU A 73 11.29 -4.92 14.29
N ASP A 74 10.22 -5.72 14.23
CA ASP A 74 9.94 -6.57 13.09
C ASP A 74 9.52 -5.79 11.85
N HIS A 75 9.06 -4.56 11.97
CA HIS A 75 8.69 -3.74 10.82
C HIS A 75 9.88 -3.05 10.17
N HIS A 76 10.90 -2.68 10.96
CA HIS A 76 12.06 -1.92 10.51
C HIS A 76 13.19 -2.85 10.02
N VAL A 77 13.87 -2.47 8.94
CA VAL A 77 14.96 -3.29 8.35
C VAL A 77 16.32 -2.90 8.92
N THR A 78 16.50 -1.64 9.27
CA THR A 78 17.77 -1.09 9.75
C THR A 78 17.56 -0.19 10.95
N ASP A 79 18.66 0.14 11.64
CA ASP A 79 18.64 1.07 12.77
C ASP A 79 18.55 2.55 12.41
N THR A 80 18.69 2.84 11.12
CA THR A 80 18.64 4.19 10.57
C THR A 80 17.20 4.61 10.30
N ILE A 81 16.86 5.84 10.69
CA ILE A 81 15.58 6.45 10.32
C ILE A 81 15.70 7.19 8.98
N SER A 82 14.58 7.29 8.25
CA SER A 82 14.52 8.04 7.00
C SER A 82 14.77 9.53 7.25
N ILE A 83 15.57 10.19 6.42
CA ILE A 83 15.80 11.64 6.49
C ILE A 83 14.51 12.46 6.40
N LEU A 84 13.44 11.88 5.86
CA LEU A 84 12.12 12.52 5.81
C LEU A 84 11.52 12.79 7.19
N THR A 85 12.01 12.16 8.26
CA THR A 85 11.59 12.49 9.63
C THR A 85 12.11 13.84 10.12
N GLU A 86 13.14 14.39 9.49
CA GLU A 86 13.66 15.72 9.81
C GLU A 86 12.81 16.84 9.21
N VAL A 87 11.97 16.51 8.23
CA VAL A 87 11.10 17.49 7.58
C VAL A 87 9.86 17.73 8.46
N PRO A 88 9.56 18.98 8.84
CA PRO A 88 8.42 19.28 9.68
C PRO A 88 7.11 18.93 8.97
N GLU A 89 6.10 18.59 9.78
CA GLU A 89 4.73 18.27 9.33
C GLU A 89 4.59 17.00 8.46
N ILE A 90 5.63 16.16 8.36
CA ILE A 90 5.53 14.85 7.69
C ILE A 90 5.23 13.74 8.70
N ASP A 91 4.06 13.12 8.54
CA ASP A 91 3.68 11.85 9.14
C ASP A 91 4.15 10.68 8.27
N MET A 92 5.16 9.97 8.77
CA MET A 92 5.77 8.80 8.13
C MET A 92 4.81 7.63 7.83
N VAL A 93 3.65 7.57 8.50
CA VAL A 93 2.62 6.56 8.25
C VAL A 93 1.54 7.13 7.33
N ASN A 94 1.03 8.31 7.65
CA ASN A 94 -0.18 8.84 7.02
C ASN A 94 0.06 9.54 5.68
N ASN A 95 1.15 10.29 5.53
CA ASN A 95 1.46 10.96 4.27
C ASN A 95 1.93 9.98 3.18
N PHE A 96 2.25 8.73 3.50
CA PHE A 96 2.60 7.71 2.51
C PHE A 96 1.35 6.97 2.01
N SER A 97 0.77 7.46 0.93
CA SER A 97 -0.46 6.93 0.34
C SER A 97 -0.33 5.47 -0.10
N LEU A 98 -1.38 4.67 0.08
CA LEU A 98 -1.43 3.31 -0.46
C LEU A 98 -1.69 3.40 -1.97
N ASP A 99 -0.78 2.87 -2.77
CA ASP A 99 -0.88 2.94 -4.23
C ASP A 99 -2.02 2.05 -4.73
N TYR A 100 -3.14 2.70 -5.08
CA TYR A 100 -4.34 2.06 -5.61
C TYR A 100 -4.07 1.23 -6.87
N MET A 101 -3.21 1.71 -7.77
CA MET A 101 -2.92 1.03 -9.03
C MET A 101 -2.24 -0.31 -8.76
N HIS A 102 -1.22 -0.34 -7.91
CA HIS A 102 -0.49 -1.57 -7.63
C HIS A 102 -1.27 -2.51 -6.69
N LEU A 103 -1.91 -1.97 -5.65
CA LEU A 103 -2.61 -2.79 -4.66
C LEU A 103 -3.93 -3.34 -5.20
N VAL A 104 -4.76 -2.48 -5.81
CA VAL A 104 -6.13 -2.85 -6.19
C VAL A 104 -6.19 -3.26 -7.65
N CYS A 105 -5.77 -2.40 -8.59
CA CYS A 105 -5.93 -2.69 -10.02
C CYS A 105 -5.06 -3.88 -10.46
N LEU A 106 -3.75 -3.81 -10.21
CA LEU A 106 -2.79 -4.83 -10.62
C LEU A 106 -2.74 -6.02 -9.65
N GLY A 107 -2.91 -5.78 -8.35
CA GLY A 107 -2.87 -6.83 -7.32
C GLY A 107 -4.14 -7.67 -7.28
N VAL A 108 -5.28 -7.04 -7.03
CA VAL A 108 -6.56 -7.73 -6.81
C VAL A 108 -7.34 -7.92 -8.12
N MET A 109 -7.65 -6.83 -8.82
CA MET A 109 -8.57 -6.86 -9.96
C MET A 109 -8.04 -7.70 -11.12
N LYS A 110 -6.75 -7.55 -11.47
CA LYS A 110 -6.10 -8.39 -12.47
C LYS A 110 -6.23 -9.88 -12.12
N LYS A 111 -6.00 -10.26 -10.86
CA LYS A 111 -6.11 -11.66 -10.43
C LYS A 111 -7.56 -12.16 -10.52
N MET A 112 -8.53 -11.35 -10.11
CA MET A 112 -9.96 -11.69 -10.24
C MET A 112 -10.37 -11.88 -11.70
N LEU A 113 -9.98 -10.96 -12.59
CA LEU A 113 -10.27 -11.08 -14.03
C LEU A 113 -9.64 -12.34 -14.63
N LEU A 114 -8.37 -12.63 -14.34
CA LEU A 114 -7.70 -13.84 -14.82
C LEU A 114 -8.36 -15.13 -14.29
N LEU A 115 -8.91 -15.12 -13.07
CA LEU A 115 -9.68 -16.24 -12.51
C LEU A 115 -11.00 -16.43 -13.26
N TRP A 116 -11.76 -15.35 -13.43
CA TRP A 116 -13.07 -15.35 -14.09
C TRP A 116 -12.99 -15.69 -15.58
N LEU A 117 -11.92 -15.27 -16.27
CA LEU A 117 -11.65 -15.61 -17.66
C LEU A 117 -11.03 -17.01 -17.83
N GLY A 118 -10.78 -17.73 -16.73
CA GLY A 118 -10.22 -19.08 -16.78
C GLY A 118 -8.76 -19.15 -17.27
N MET A 119 -8.00 -18.06 -17.15
CA MET A 119 -6.63 -17.97 -17.65
C MET A 119 -5.59 -18.63 -16.72
N PHE A 120 -5.97 -18.98 -15.49
CA PHE A 120 -5.10 -19.76 -14.60
C PHE A 120 -5.23 -21.26 -14.88
N LYS A 121 -4.09 -21.95 -15.08
CA LYS A 121 -3.99 -23.38 -15.45
C LYS A 121 -4.76 -24.35 -14.53
N LYS A 122 -5.04 -23.97 -13.27
CA LYS A 122 -5.75 -24.79 -12.28
C LYS A 122 -7.02 -24.13 -11.71
N SER A 123 -7.56 -23.09 -12.37
CA SER A 123 -8.77 -22.43 -11.89
C SER A 123 -10.00 -23.34 -12.05
N SER A 124 -10.75 -23.52 -10.97
CA SER A 124 -12.05 -24.22 -10.99
C SER A 124 -12.99 -23.56 -11.98
N VAL A 125 -13.74 -24.38 -12.72
CA VAL A 125 -14.76 -23.90 -13.67
C VAL A 125 -15.88 -23.16 -12.94
N MET A 126 -16.12 -23.48 -11.66
CA MET A 126 -17.15 -22.85 -10.83
C MET A 126 -17.03 -21.32 -10.75
N PHE A 127 -15.80 -20.79 -10.79
CA PHE A 127 -15.57 -19.35 -10.66
C PHE A 127 -15.47 -18.64 -12.02
N ARG A 128 -15.64 -19.33 -13.15
CA ARG A 128 -15.48 -18.74 -14.48
C ARG A 128 -16.77 -18.09 -14.95
N LEU A 129 -16.65 -16.95 -15.61
CA LEU A 129 -17.79 -16.28 -16.23
C LEU A 129 -18.09 -16.92 -17.59
N PRO A 130 -19.39 -17.14 -17.93
CA PRO A 130 -19.79 -17.55 -19.26
C PRO A 130 -19.41 -16.50 -20.31
N SER A 131 -19.05 -16.94 -21.52
CA SER A 131 -18.66 -16.04 -22.63
C SER A 131 -19.74 -14.99 -22.95
N LYS A 132 -21.02 -15.34 -22.79
CA LYS A 132 -22.15 -14.41 -22.98
C LYS A 132 -22.08 -13.22 -22.02
N ASP A 133 -21.74 -13.46 -20.76
CA ASP A 133 -21.67 -12.41 -19.75
C ASP A 133 -20.39 -11.59 -19.90
N ILE A 134 -19.28 -12.24 -20.27
CA ILE A 134 -18.03 -11.54 -20.64
C ILE A 134 -18.31 -10.55 -21.77
N ASN A 135 -18.97 -10.98 -22.85
CA ASN A 135 -19.30 -10.10 -23.98
C ASN A 135 -20.20 -8.94 -23.57
N LYS A 136 -21.21 -9.17 -22.72
CA LYS A 136 -22.06 -8.09 -22.19
C LYS A 136 -21.26 -7.07 -21.40
N ILE A 137 -20.39 -7.53 -20.49
CA ILE A 137 -19.54 -6.66 -19.68
C ILE A 137 -18.59 -5.87 -20.58
N SER A 138 -17.92 -6.54 -21.53
CA SER A 138 -17.01 -5.88 -22.48
C SER A 138 -17.72 -4.81 -23.30
N ASN A 139 -18.92 -5.09 -23.81
CA ASN A 139 -19.69 -4.09 -24.58
C ASN A 139 -20.06 -2.88 -23.74
N HIS A 140 -20.42 -3.07 -22.47
CA HIS A 140 -20.74 -1.97 -21.55
C HIS A 140 -19.50 -1.16 -21.13
N LEU A 141 -18.32 -1.78 -21.06
CA LEU A 141 -17.08 -1.07 -20.73
C LEU A 141 -16.50 -0.28 -21.90
N LEU A 142 -16.83 -0.67 -23.13
CA LEU A 142 -16.36 -0.03 -24.36
C LEU A 142 -17.32 1.04 -24.91
N SER A 143 -18.55 1.12 -24.38
CA SER A 143 -19.53 2.18 -24.67
C SER A 143 -19.32 3.39 -23.77
#